data_AF-A0A4R8RGW0-F1
#
_entry.id   AF-A0A4R8RGW0-F1
#
_cell.length_a   1.000
_cell.length_b   1.000
_cell.length_c   1.000
_cell.angle_alpha   90.00
_cell.angle_beta   90.00
_cell.angle_gamma   90.00
#
_symmetry.space_group_name_H-M   'P 1'
#
loop_
_entity.id
_entity.type
_entity.pdbx_description
1 polymer ?
#
loop_
_entity_poly.entity_id
_entity_poly.type
_entity_poly.pdbx_seq_one_letter_code
_entity_poly.pdbx_strand_id
1 'polypeptide(L)'
;MQFLTFALAMASVANAHTMLSEIYINGKSQGDATCIRTPKDGNTATSPVAGLTSEAMACGKDGANAVSYVCPAPGSSKLTFEWREWPDARQEGSIDSSHRGPVAVYAKKVDDIFKTSAAGEGWFKIYEDGYNNETGKWGVDNLIANNGLLSVEIPSGLPAGYYLFRPEILALHQAVSLKDPQYYVGCAQIYIEDGPSGSLDIPSEYSVSIPGYIDGSEVGNNWNLYDKKSNPSDAYPVPGPKVYSPTGTSSGTKALAAADIKGAVPANCLIKNANWCGVPLESYSSETGCWAQVDACYAQGEKCFDAAPPTGAKNCEAWNSGMCKVVEAACRSKNFNGPPEPQLKEVTTPVPGDIPAAENLGFIGSGASSNAGSGSGSGSAASSASPSKVVATSAAAAASSVAAAPIAPTPIPEYAAEKPTTSAAASSAAAVKPSAASSAPAAPSPTGGLKVSTDGTCGGSTGFTCEGSEFGPCCSSSGKCGKKIVQCACGCQTAFGLCLDKYQKNKGGKN
;
A
#
# COMPACT_ATOMS: atom_id res chain seq x y z
N MET A 1 -52.61 20.61 -7.66
CA MET A 1 -51.58 20.77 -6.61
C MET A 1 -50.42 19.86 -6.97
N GLN A 2 -49.28 20.47 -7.27
CA GLN A 2 -48.08 19.84 -7.82
C GLN A 2 -47.34 19.06 -6.70
N PHE A 3 -47.05 17.78 -6.94
CA PHE A 3 -46.12 17.02 -6.10
C PHE A 3 -44.68 17.39 -6.50
N LEU A 4 -43.94 18.01 -5.58
CA LEU A 4 -42.48 18.18 -5.69
C LEU A 4 -41.81 16.89 -5.21
N THR A 5 -41.34 16.08 -6.16
CA THR A 5 -40.36 15.01 -5.92
C THR A 5 -38.98 15.64 -5.69
N PHE A 6 -38.47 15.54 -4.46
CA PHE A 6 -37.08 15.86 -4.13
C PHE A 6 -36.20 14.67 -4.57
N ALA A 7 -35.39 14.87 -5.61
CA ALA A 7 -34.35 13.92 -5.99
C ALA A 7 -33.15 14.09 -5.04
N LEU A 8 -32.86 13.07 -4.24
CA LEU A 8 -31.66 12.99 -3.42
C LEU A 8 -30.47 12.73 -4.35
N ALA A 9 -29.67 13.76 -4.66
CA ALA A 9 -28.40 13.58 -5.34
C ALA A 9 -27.42 12.91 -4.36
N MET A 10 -27.15 11.62 -4.55
CA MET A 10 -26.02 10.97 -3.89
C MET A 10 -24.74 11.52 -4.51
N ALA A 11 -23.97 12.28 -3.73
CA ALA A 11 -22.62 12.66 -4.12
C ALA A 11 -21.76 11.38 -4.14
N SER A 12 -21.42 10.91 -5.34
CA SER A 12 -20.38 9.91 -5.52
C SER A 12 -19.08 10.50 -4.98
N VAL A 13 -18.52 9.92 -3.91
CA VAL A 13 -17.13 10.15 -3.54
C VAL A 13 -16.26 9.57 -4.66
N ALA A 14 -15.89 10.42 -5.63
CA ALA A 14 -14.93 10.04 -6.66
C ALA A 14 -13.57 9.88 -5.98
N ASN A 15 -13.07 8.64 -5.94
CA ASN A 15 -11.74 8.37 -5.42
C ASN A 15 -10.74 8.63 -6.56
N ALA A 16 -10.18 9.83 -6.66
CA ALA A 16 -9.32 10.17 -7.80
C ALA A 16 -7.86 9.66 -7.69
N HIS A 17 -7.53 9.02 -6.57
CA HIS A 17 -6.16 8.89 -6.07
C HIS A 17 -5.67 7.44 -6.08
N THR A 18 -4.35 7.22 -6.04
CA THR A 18 -3.74 5.91 -6.34
C THR A 18 -2.82 5.39 -5.24
N MET A 19 -2.63 4.07 -5.20
CA MET A 19 -1.66 3.39 -4.34
C MET A 19 -0.92 2.27 -5.08
N LEU A 20 0.38 2.14 -4.84
CA LEU A 20 1.16 0.96 -5.24
C LEU A 20 0.63 -0.27 -4.50
N SER A 21 -0.03 -1.16 -5.23
CA SER A 21 -0.84 -2.23 -4.65
C SER A 21 -0.23 -3.61 -4.85
N GLU A 22 0.49 -3.84 -5.95
CA GLU A 22 1.09 -5.13 -6.25
C GLU A 22 2.37 -4.96 -7.10
N ILE A 23 3.26 -5.95 -7.02
CA ILE A 23 4.42 -6.04 -7.90
C ILE A 23 4.46 -7.39 -8.61
N TYR A 24 5.07 -7.38 -9.79
CA TYR A 24 5.35 -8.57 -10.59
C TYR A 24 6.84 -8.67 -10.86
N ILE A 25 7.37 -9.89 -10.78
CA ILE A 25 8.77 -10.18 -11.10
C ILE A 25 8.75 -11.13 -12.29
N ASN A 26 9.30 -10.69 -13.43
CA ASN A 26 9.25 -11.43 -14.70
C ASN A 26 7.83 -11.87 -15.08
N GLY A 27 6.86 -11.00 -14.82
CA GLY A 27 5.44 -11.24 -15.09
C GLY A 27 4.72 -12.11 -14.06
N LYS A 28 5.42 -12.65 -13.06
CA LYS A 28 4.80 -13.41 -11.97
C LYS A 28 4.35 -12.49 -10.85
N SER A 29 3.05 -12.53 -10.53
CA SER A 29 2.46 -11.86 -9.37
C SER A 29 3.20 -12.23 -8.08
N GLN A 30 3.53 -11.22 -7.29
CA GLN A 30 3.99 -11.43 -5.92
C GLN A 30 2.85 -11.37 -4.91
N GLY A 31 1.62 -11.04 -5.31
CA GLY A 31 0.45 -10.95 -4.44
C GLY A 31 0.27 -9.56 -3.83
N ASP A 32 -0.99 -9.22 -3.57
CA ASP A 32 -1.43 -7.94 -3.01
C ASP A 32 -0.59 -7.50 -1.81
N ALA A 33 0.05 -6.32 -1.94
CA ALA A 33 0.92 -5.68 -0.94
C ALA A 33 2.09 -6.52 -0.40
N THR A 34 2.36 -7.71 -0.96
CA THR A 34 3.53 -8.50 -0.59
C THR A 34 4.80 -7.76 -0.98
N CYS A 35 5.76 -7.66 -0.04
CA CYS A 35 7.02 -6.95 -0.22
C CYS A 35 6.89 -5.43 -0.44
N ILE A 36 5.69 -4.85 -0.31
CA ILE A 36 5.46 -3.42 -0.49
C ILE A 36 5.24 -2.77 0.88
N ARG A 37 5.95 -1.68 1.16
CA ARG A 37 5.74 -0.86 2.36
C ARG A 37 4.47 -0.03 2.16
N THR A 38 3.36 -0.52 2.69
CA THR A 38 2.02 0.03 2.48
C THR A 38 1.50 0.80 3.70
N PRO A 39 0.70 1.87 3.50
CA PRO A 39 -0.04 2.51 4.59
C PRO A 39 -1.01 1.53 5.25
N LYS A 40 -1.31 1.72 6.54
CA LYS A 40 -2.28 0.85 7.25
C LYS A 40 -3.72 1.34 7.17
N ASP A 41 -3.92 2.65 7.14
CA ASP A 41 -5.26 3.25 7.14
C ASP A 41 -5.83 3.33 5.73
N GLY A 42 -6.80 2.47 5.43
CA GLY A 42 -7.47 2.43 4.13
C GLY A 42 -8.19 3.73 3.72
N ASN A 43 -8.53 4.62 4.66
CA ASN A 43 -9.17 5.90 4.33
C ASN A 43 -8.19 6.93 3.73
N THR A 44 -6.91 6.78 4.02
CA THR A 44 -5.85 7.71 3.61
C THR A 44 -4.77 7.03 2.76
N ALA A 45 -4.95 5.74 2.44
CA ALA A 45 -3.96 4.93 1.75
C ALA A 45 -3.64 5.41 0.33
N THR A 46 -4.62 6.01 -0.35
CA THR A 46 -4.45 6.55 -1.70
C THR A 46 -4.09 8.03 -1.69
N SER A 47 -4.09 8.72 -0.54
CA SER A 47 -3.80 10.15 -0.48
C SER A 47 -2.37 10.48 -0.94
N PRO A 48 -2.13 11.68 -1.52
CA PRO A 48 -0.78 12.09 -1.89
C PRO A 48 0.06 12.31 -0.63
N VAL A 49 1.39 12.33 -0.80
CA VAL A 49 2.31 12.64 0.30
C VAL A 49 2.04 14.05 0.84
N ALA A 50 1.84 14.14 2.15
CA ALA A 50 1.72 15.42 2.84
C ALA A 50 3.10 16.08 3.00
N GLY A 51 3.39 17.06 2.12
CA GLY A 51 4.56 17.92 2.19
C GLY A 51 5.79 17.37 1.47
N LEU A 52 6.39 18.21 0.62
CA LEU A 52 7.51 17.85 -0.25
C LEU A 52 8.84 17.61 0.47
N THR A 53 8.97 18.09 1.71
CA THR A 53 10.16 17.90 2.56
C THR A 53 9.98 16.79 3.60
N SER A 54 8.82 16.12 3.61
CA SER A 54 8.52 15.03 4.54
C SER A 54 9.34 13.77 4.25
N GLU A 55 9.73 13.02 5.28
CA GLU A 55 10.33 11.69 5.11
C GLU A 55 9.42 10.72 4.35
N ALA A 56 8.10 10.95 4.39
CA ALA A 56 7.13 10.19 3.61
C ALA A 56 7.33 10.34 2.09
N MET A 57 8.08 11.33 1.60
CA MET A 57 8.45 11.39 0.19
C MET A 57 9.26 10.19 -0.26
N ALA A 58 10.00 9.52 0.64
CA ALA A 58 10.80 8.36 0.27
C ALA A 58 9.93 7.15 -0.11
N CYS A 59 8.94 6.78 0.71
CA CYS A 59 8.18 5.53 0.52
C CYS A 59 6.68 5.65 0.81
N GLY A 60 6.16 6.87 0.94
CA GLY A 60 4.75 7.13 1.21
C GLY A 60 4.42 7.10 2.70
N LYS A 61 3.13 7.27 3.00
CA LYS A 61 2.62 7.17 4.37
C LYS A 61 2.96 5.79 4.97
N ASP A 62 3.45 5.79 6.20
CA ASP A 62 3.98 4.60 6.91
C ASP A 62 5.16 3.88 6.23
N GLY A 63 5.66 4.38 5.08
CA GLY A 63 6.72 3.74 4.29
C GLY A 63 8.13 3.76 4.92
N ALA A 64 8.29 4.50 6.01
CA ALA A 64 9.48 4.40 6.88
C ALA A 64 9.57 3.02 7.56
N ASN A 65 8.44 2.33 7.76
CA ASN A 65 8.38 1.02 8.38
C ASN A 65 8.62 -0.07 7.34
N ALA A 66 9.58 -0.95 7.59
CA ALA A 66 9.77 -2.14 6.79
C ALA A 66 8.61 -3.13 6.98
N VAL A 67 8.25 -3.84 5.91
CA VAL A 67 7.31 -4.97 5.98
C VAL A 67 8.08 -6.28 6.14
N SER A 68 7.39 -7.34 6.59
CA SER A 68 8.04 -8.60 6.94
C SER A 68 8.68 -9.33 5.77
N TYR A 69 8.19 -9.16 4.53
CA TYR A 69 8.71 -9.87 3.38
C TYR A 69 9.57 -9.04 2.42
N VAL A 70 10.54 -9.73 1.83
CA VAL A 70 11.45 -9.27 0.78
C VAL A 70 11.32 -10.25 -0.37
N CYS A 71 11.13 -9.73 -1.59
CA CYS A 71 10.90 -10.57 -2.75
C CYS A 71 12.22 -10.78 -3.50
N PRO A 72 12.68 -12.02 -3.69
CA PRO A 72 13.87 -12.30 -4.48
C PRO A 72 13.60 -12.04 -5.97
N ALA A 73 14.57 -11.43 -6.64
CA ALA A 73 14.56 -11.22 -8.08
C ALA A 73 15.96 -11.51 -8.66
N PRO A 74 16.07 -12.33 -9.72
CA PRO A 74 17.31 -12.43 -10.48
C PRO A 74 17.78 -11.05 -10.98
N GLY A 75 19.08 -10.88 -11.16
CA GLY A 75 19.64 -9.69 -11.80
C GLY A 75 19.02 -9.47 -13.19
N SER A 76 18.85 -8.21 -13.59
CA SER A 76 18.17 -7.84 -14.85
C SER A 76 16.73 -8.35 -14.98
N SER A 77 16.07 -8.70 -13.86
CA SER A 77 14.65 -9.04 -13.90
C SER A 77 13.80 -7.83 -14.30
N LYS A 78 12.68 -8.11 -14.97
CA LYS A 78 11.61 -7.13 -15.17
C LYS A 78 10.81 -7.00 -13.88
N LEU A 79 10.79 -5.80 -13.31
CA LEU A 79 9.89 -5.40 -12.24
C LEU A 79 8.71 -4.64 -12.84
N THR A 80 7.50 -5.07 -12.51
CA THR A 80 6.27 -4.32 -12.83
C THR A 80 5.62 -3.87 -11.55
N PHE A 81 5.27 -2.58 -11.48
CA PHE A 81 4.57 -1.96 -10.36
C PHE A 81 3.13 -1.68 -10.76
N GLU A 82 2.18 -2.22 -10.02
CA GLU A 82 0.75 -2.00 -10.25
C GLU A 82 0.20 -0.94 -9.31
N TRP A 83 -0.35 0.11 -9.91
CA TRP A 83 -1.04 1.20 -9.25
C TRP A 83 -2.54 1.01 -9.36
N ARG A 84 -3.25 1.08 -8.22
CA ARG A 84 -4.70 0.96 -8.17
C ARG A 84 -5.33 2.17 -7.51
N GLU A 85 -6.45 2.59 -8.09
CA GLU A 85 -7.34 3.60 -7.52
C GLU A 85 -8.10 3.01 -6.32
N TRP A 86 -8.47 1.75 -6.44
CA TRP A 86 -9.13 0.95 -5.40
C TRP A 86 -8.17 -0.17 -4.99
N PRO A 87 -7.39 -0.02 -3.91
CA PRO A 87 -6.30 -0.95 -3.58
C PRO A 87 -6.77 -2.40 -3.39
N ASP A 88 -7.99 -2.62 -2.89
CA ASP A 88 -8.61 -3.94 -2.70
C ASP A 88 -9.16 -4.57 -3.99
N ALA A 89 -8.97 -3.90 -5.11
CA ALA A 89 -9.42 -4.28 -6.45
C ALA A 89 -10.94 -4.53 -6.52
N ARG A 90 -11.73 -3.82 -5.69
CA ARG A 90 -13.20 -3.89 -5.78
C ARG A 90 -13.76 -3.24 -7.04
N GLN A 91 -12.97 -2.38 -7.67
CA GLN A 91 -13.26 -1.72 -8.93
C GLN A 91 -11.94 -1.53 -9.70
N GLU A 92 -12.00 -1.67 -11.02
CA GLU A 92 -10.86 -1.41 -11.90
C GLU A 92 -10.51 0.08 -11.93
N GLY A 93 -9.24 0.39 -12.14
CA GLY A 93 -8.74 1.76 -12.23
C GLY A 93 -7.38 1.90 -11.56
N SER A 94 -6.54 2.78 -12.10
CA SER A 94 -5.21 3.08 -11.59
C SER A 94 -5.16 4.44 -10.93
N ILE A 95 -5.48 5.50 -11.68
CA ILE A 95 -5.57 6.87 -11.21
C ILE A 95 -6.54 7.65 -12.11
N ASP A 96 -7.16 8.71 -11.59
CA ASP A 96 -8.04 9.55 -12.40
C ASP A 96 -7.27 10.23 -13.54
N SER A 97 -7.84 10.22 -14.75
CA SER A 97 -7.23 10.79 -15.95
C SER A 97 -6.89 12.29 -15.88
N SER A 98 -7.47 13.02 -14.92
CA SER A 98 -7.12 14.42 -14.63
C SER A 98 -5.75 14.57 -13.97
N HIS A 99 -5.23 13.54 -13.30
CA HIS A 99 -3.97 13.55 -12.55
C HIS A 99 -2.74 13.44 -13.45
N ARG A 100 -2.75 14.16 -14.58
CA ARG A 100 -1.66 14.16 -15.55
C ARG A 100 -0.36 14.67 -14.93
N GLY A 101 0.72 14.03 -15.33
CA GLY A 101 2.08 14.38 -14.95
C GLY A 101 3.04 13.22 -15.20
N PRO A 102 4.31 13.35 -14.79
CA PRO A 102 5.32 12.34 -15.06
C PRO A 102 5.19 11.13 -14.12
N VAL A 103 5.82 10.03 -14.53
CA VAL A 103 6.10 8.88 -13.66
C VAL A 103 7.60 8.60 -13.64
N ALA A 104 8.11 8.05 -12.55
CA ALA A 104 9.52 7.72 -12.41
C ALA A 104 9.72 6.46 -11.56
N VAL A 105 10.89 5.84 -11.68
CA VAL A 105 11.32 4.76 -10.77
C VAL A 105 12.72 5.05 -10.26
N TYR A 106 12.88 4.95 -8.95
CA TYR A 106 14.16 5.08 -8.26
C TYR A 106 14.57 3.77 -7.60
N ALA A 107 15.87 3.58 -7.43
CA ALA A 107 16.44 2.48 -6.67
C ALA A 107 17.35 3.01 -5.56
N LYS A 108 17.41 2.29 -4.44
CA LYS A 108 18.35 2.52 -3.33
C LYS A 108 18.83 1.18 -2.79
N LYS A 109 20.14 0.98 -2.82
CA LYS A 109 20.76 -0.17 -2.13
C LYS A 109 20.72 0.07 -0.62
N VAL A 110 20.42 -0.97 0.16
CA VAL A 110 20.46 -0.94 1.62
C VAL A 110 21.21 -2.15 2.17
N ASP A 111 21.76 -2.01 3.37
CA ASP A 111 22.50 -3.10 4.03
C ASP A 111 21.60 -3.97 4.90
N ASP A 112 20.68 -3.36 5.66
CA ASP A 112 19.62 -4.07 6.40
C ASP A 112 18.26 -3.44 6.07
N ILE A 113 17.52 -4.07 5.17
CA ILE A 113 16.19 -3.62 4.69
C ILE A 113 15.16 -3.39 5.81
N PHE A 114 15.39 -3.96 7.00
CA PHE A 114 14.51 -3.82 8.16
C PHE A 114 14.89 -2.69 9.12
N LYS A 115 16.08 -2.09 8.96
CA LYS A 115 16.61 -1.06 9.86
C LYS A 115 17.05 0.21 9.14
N THR A 116 17.58 0.08 7.93
CA THR A 116 18.03 1.22 7.13
C THR A 116 16.82 2.08 6.76
N SER A 117 16.91 3.38 7.08
CA SER A 117 15.88 4.34 6.71
C SER A 117 15.72 4.40 5.19
N ALA A 118 14.48 4.41 4.74
CA ALA A 118 14.17 4.72 3.35
C ALA A 118 14.55 6.17 3.02
N ALA A 119 14.28 7.09 3.94
CA ALA A 119 14.60 8.50 3.79
C ALA A 119 16.12 8.74 3.83
N GLY A 120 16.56 9.84 3.21
CA GLY A 120 17.96 10.24 3.12
C GLY A 120 18.62 9.86 1.80
N GLU A 121 19.95 9.86 1.79
CA GLU A 121 20.81 9.67 0.62
C GLU A 121 20.77 8.26 0.01
N GLY A 122 21.33 8.13 -1.19
CA GLY A 122 21.57 6.85 -1.87
C GLY A 122 20.51 6.46 -2.89
N TRP A 123 19.57 7.36 -3.21
CA TRP A 123 18.60 7.15 -4.28
C TRP A 123 19.17 7.60 -5.62
N PHE A 124 18.89 6.84 -6.67
CA PHE A 124 19.13 7.23 -8.05
C PHE A 124 17.96 6.81 -8.92
N LYS A 125 17.69 7.61 -9.96
CA LYS A 125 16.58 7.39 -10.88
C LYS A 125 16.99 6.39 -11.95
N ILE A 126 16.22 5.33 -12.16
CA ILE A 126 16.48 4.31 -13.21
C ILE A 126 15.51 4.41 -14.39
N TYR A 127 14.46 5.22 -14.24
CA TYR A 127 13.45 5.44 -15.26
C TYR A 127 12.68 6.74 -15.02
N GLU A 128 12.27 7.41 -16.11
CA GLU A 128 11.23 8.44 -16.11
C GLU A 128 10.43 8.41 -17.43
N ASP A 129 9.16 8.78 -17.34
CA ASP A 129 8.32 9.16 -18.47
C ASP A 129 7.62 10.49 -18.16
N GLY A 130 7.95 11.50 -18.96
CA GLY A 130 7.55 12.89 -18.75
C GLY A 130 6.33 13.30 -19.59
N TYR A 131 6.46 14.44 -20.28
CA TYR A 131 5.51 14.87 -21.31
C TYR A 131 6.13 14.68 -22.69
N ASN A 132 5.44 13.95 -23.57
CA ASN A 132 5.85 13.76 -24.94
C ASN A 132 5.16 14.78 -25.85
N ASN A 133 5.93 15.73 -26.40
CA ASN A 133 5.41 16.79 -27.26
C ASN A 133 4.86 16.30 -28.62
N GLU A 134 5.32 15.14 -29.10
CA GLU A 134 4.88 14.58 -30.39
C GLU A 134 3.50 13.93 -30.28
N THR A 135 3.28 13.19 -29.21
CA THR A 135 2.01 12.47 -28.96
C THR A 135 1.03 13.26 -28.12
N GLY A 136 1.50 14.28 -27.41
CA GLY A 136 0.72 15.06 -26.45
C GLY A 136 0.34 14.30 -25.17
N LYS A 137 1.00 13.17 -24.89
CA LYS A 137 0.73 12.31 -23.74
C LYS A 137 1.71 12.53 -22.59
N TRP A 138 1.21 12.33 -21.38
CA TRP A 138 1.99 12.25 -20.14
C TRP A 138 2.29 10.80 -19.77
N GLY A 139 3.30 10.59 -18.92
CA GLY A 139 3.56 9.28 -18.33
C GLY A 139 2.34 8.68 -17.62
N VAL A 140 1.54 9.49 -16.93
CA VAL A 140 0.26 9.03 -16.35
C VAL A 140 -0.75 8.56 -17.42
N ASP A 141 -0.81 9.20 -18.59
CA ASP A 141 -1.70 8.73 -19.67
C ASP A 141 -1.27 7.34 -20.16
N ASN A 142 0.05 7.09 -20.24
CA ASN A 142 0.60 5.77 -20.60
C ASN A 142 0.35 4.73 -19.50
N LEU A 143 0.50 5.11 -18.22
CA LEU A 143 0.18 4.26 -17.08
C LEU A 143 -1.29 3.81 -17.08
N ILE A 144 -2.22 4.73 -17.34
CA ILE A 144 -3.66 4.43 -17.46
C ILE A 144 -3.91 3.49 -18.65
N ALA A 145 -3.28 3.75 -19.80
CA ALA A 145 -3.39 2.90 -20.98
C ALA A 145 -2.85 1.47 -20.75
N ASN A 146 -1.87 1.33 -19.85
CA ASN A 146 -1.32 0.05 -19.40
C ASN A 146 -2.01 -0.51 -18.15
N ASN A 147 -3.27 -0.11 -17.87
CA ASN A 147 -4.06 -0.61 -16.76
C ASN A 147 -3.39 -0.45 -15.37
N GLY A 148 -2.59 0.59 -15.17
CA GLY A 148 -1.86 0.83 -13.93
C GLY A 148 -0.52 0.10 -13.81
N LEU A 149 -0.06 -0.59 -14.87
CA LEU A 149 1.18 -1.35 -14.87
C LEU A 149 2.34 -0.50 -15.38
N LEU A 150 3.36 -0.30 -14.54
CA LEU A 150 4.62 0.36 -14.89
C LEU A 150 5.77 -0.66 -14.84
N SER A 151 6.37 -0.97 -15.99
CA SER A 151 7.42 -1.99 -16.11
C SER A 151 8.81 -1.39 -16.35
N VAL A 152 9.79 -1.81 -15.56
CA VAL A 152 11.21 -1.48 -15.73
C VAL A 152 12.07 -2.73 -15.57
N GLU A 153 13.23 -2.75 -16.20
CA GLU A 153 14.27 -3.76 -15.98
C GLU A 153 15.24 -3.27 -14.89
N ILE A 154 15.62 -4.17 -13.99
CA ILE A 154 16.69 -3.91 -13.02
C ILE A 154 18.00 -3.66 -13.79
N PRO A 155 18.70 -2.52 -13.60
CA PRO A 155 19.97 -2.30 -14.31
C PRO A 155 20.98 -3.41 -14.04
N SER A 156 21.62 -3.94 -15.09
CA SER A 156 22.55 -5.07 -15.00
C SER A 156 23.81 -4.78 -14.17
N GLY A 157 24.11 -3.49 -13.95
CA GLY A 157 25.21 -3.03 -13.11
C GLY A 157 24.92 -3.09 -11.61
N LEU A 158 23.70 -3.45 -11.17
CA LEU A 158 23.39 -3.54 -9.74
C LEU A 158 23.93 -4.83 -9.12
N PRO A 159 24.80 -4.75 -8.09
CA PRO A 159 25.25 -5.92 -7.34
C PRO A 159 24.09 -6.61 -6.62
N ALA A 160 24.25 -7.91 -6.33
CA ALA A 160 23.34 -8.65 -5.47
C ALA A 160 23.20 -7.98 -4.08
N GLY A 161 22.02 -8.09 -3.47
CA GLY A 161 21.73 -7.54 -2.15
C GLY A 161 20.34 -6.95 -2.01
N TYR A 162 20.09 -6.25 -0.91
CA TYR A 162 18.80 -5.63 -0.62
C TYR A 162 18.66 -4.25 -1.27
N TYR A 163 17.51 -4.03 -1.89
CA TYR A 163 17.15 -2.78 -2.55
C TYR A 163 15.73 -2.37 -2.20
N LEU A 164 15.53 -1.05 -2.12
CA LEU A 164 14.23 -0.43 -2.24
C LEU A 164 14.05 0.05 -3.68
N PHE A 165 12.94 -0.33 -4.31
CA PHE A 165 12.50 0.26 -5.57
C PHE A 165 11.29 1.14 -5.31
N ARG A 166 11.36 2.39 -5.77
CA ARG A 166 10.38 3.44 -5.52
C ARG A 166 9.80 3.93 -6.83
N PRO A 167 8.66 3.38 -7.29
CA PRO A 167 7.87 4.03 -8.33
C PRO A 167 7.22 5.30 -7.76
N GLU A 168 7.10 6.31 -8.61
CA GLU A 168 6.58 7.64 -8.27
C GLU A 168 5.66 8.12 -9.38
N ILE A 169 4.56 8.76 -8.98
CA ILE A 169 3.67 9.53 -9.83
C ILE A 169 3.63 10.95 -9.27
N LEU A 170 3.80 11.94 -10.14
CA LEU A 170 3.55 13.35 -9.82
C LEU A 170 2.32 13.80 -10.61
N ALA A 171 1.26 14.18 -9.91
CA ALA A 171 0.06 14.77 -10.51
C ALA A 171 0.12 16.29 -10.43
N LEU A 172 -0.04 16.96 -11.59
CA LEU A 172 0.16 18.40 -11.74
C LEU A 172 -1.15 19.21 -11.85
N HIS A 173 -2.31 18.54 -11.71
CA HIS A 173 -3.62 19.15 -11.93
C HIS A 173 -3.95 20.32 -11.00
N GLN A 174 -3.30 20.41 -9.83
CA GLN A 174 -3.39 21.54 -8.88
C GLN A 174 -2.04 22.22 -8.59
N ALA A 175 -1.00 21.91 -9.38
CA ALA A 175 0.37 22.41 -9.15
C ALA A 175 0.45 23.94 -9.13
N VAL A 176 -0.36 24.65 -9.92
CA VAL A 176 -0.31 26.12 -10.02
C VAL A 176 -1.44 26.80 -9.26
N SER A 177 -2.69 26.34 -9.44
CA SER A 177 -3.89 26.94 -8.84
C SER A 177 -3.87 26.90 -7.31
N LEU A 178 -3.48 25.76 -6.73
CA LEU A 178 -3.44 25.56 -5.28
C LEU A 178 -2.00 25.48 -4.74
N LYS A 179 -1.00 25.57 -5.62
CA LYS A 179 0.41 25.32 -5.27
C LYS A 179 0.61 23.94 -4.63
N ASP A 180 -0.12 22.95 -5.16
CA ASP A 180 -0.18 21.60 -4.62
C ASP A 180 0.20 20.56 -5.69
N PRO A 181 1.50 20.40 -6.01
CA PRO A 181 1.97 19.26 -6.78
C PRO A 181 1.87 17.99 -5.92
N GLN A 182 1.13 17.00 -6.41
CA GLN A 182 0.78 15.82 -5.62
C GLN A 182 1.63 14.61 -5.98
N TYR A 183 2.38 14.12 -5.00
CA TYR A 183 3.23 12.93 -5.16
C TYR A 183 2.53 11.69 -4.61
N TYR A 184 2.48 10.63 -5.43
CA TYR A 184 2.09 9.28 -5.02
C TYR A 184 3.30 8.38 -5.17
N VAL A 185 3.68 7.73 -4.07
CA VAL A 185 4.92 6.97 -3.98
C VAL A 185 4.68 5.70 -3.17
N GLY A 186 5.50 4.68 -3.40
CA GLY A 186 5.54 3.47 -2.60
C GLY A 186 6.92 2.82 -2.72
N CYS A 187 7.24 1.86 -1.86
CA CYS A 187 8.51 1.15 -1.93
C CYS A 187 8.32 -0.37 -1.90
N ALA A 188 8.91 -1.03 -2.89
CA ALA A 188 9.06 -2.48 -2.91
C ALA A 188 10.40 -2.89 -2.28
N GLN A 189 10.38 -3.93 -1.45
CA GLN A 189 11.54 -4.56 -0.82
C GLN A 189 11.99 -5.74 -1.69
N ILE A 190 13.10 -5.58 -2.39
CA ILE A 190 13.63 -6.58 -3.31
C ILE A 190 15.00 -7.05 -2.84
N TYR A 191 15.25 -8.35 -2.97
CA TYR A 191 16.61 -8.90 -2.89
C TYR A 191 17.05 -9.27 -4.30
N ILE A 192 18.05 -8.57 -4.85
CA ILE A 192 18.66 -8.93 -6.12
C ILE A 192 19.56 -10.15 -5.89
N GLU A 193 19.26 -11.26 -6.55
CA GLU A 193 19.88 -12.56 -6.31
C GLU A 193 21.32 -12.67 -6.86
N ASP A 194 21.58 -12.04 -8.00
CA ASP A 194 22.86 -12.08 -8.70
C ASP A 194 23.16 -10.75 -9.42
N GLY A 195 24.44 -10.47 -9.65
CA GLY A 195 24.92 -9.23 -10.27
C GLY A 195 26.44 -9.10 -10.27
N PRO A 196 27.00 -7.95 -10.67
CA PRO A 196 28.42 -7.68 -10.59
C PRO A 196 28.94 -7.75 -9.14
N SER A 197 30.20 -8.11 -8.98
CA SER A 197 30.89 -8.06 -7.69
C SER A 197 31.32 -6.63 -7.35
N GLY A 198 31.48 -6.36 -6.06
CA GLY A 198 31.99 -5.07 -5.56
C GLY A 198 30.88 -4.13 -5.10
N SER A 199 31.28 -2.92 -4.71
CA SER A 199 30.36 -1.86 -4.28
C SER A 199 29.64 -1.24 -5.47
N LEU A 200 28.37 -0.87 -5.26
CA LEU A 200 27.65 -0.02 -6.20
C LEU A 200 28.18 1.41 -6.08
N ASP A 201 28.77 1.93 -7.14
CA ASP A 201 29.22 3.32 -7.24
C ASP A 201 28.26 4.10 -8.15
N ILE A 202 27.63 5.13 -7.58
CA ILE A 202 26.71 6.02 -8.29
C ILE A 202 27.37 7.39 -8.35
N PRO A 203 27.67 7.94 -9.55
CA PRO A 203 28.21 9.28 -9.66
C PRO A 203 27.30 10.31 -8.98
N SER A 204 27.88 11.31 -8.33
CA SER A 204 27.14 12.22 -7.44
C SER A 204 26.07 13.03 -8.17
N GLU A 205 26.20 13.24 -9.48
CA GLU A 205 25.19 13.92 -10.31
C GLU A 205 23.91 13.09 -10.54
N TYR A 206 23.95 11.78 -10.28
CA TYR A 206 22.81 10.88 -10.39
C TYR A 206 22.25 10.44 -9.03
N SER A 207 23.00 10.68 -7.96
CA SER A 207 22.62 10.34 -6.58
C SER A 207 21.92 11.51 -5.90
N VAL A 208 20.84 11.23 -5.18
CA VAL A 208 20.09 12.23 -4.43
C VAL A 208 19.64 11.73 -3.05
N SER A 209 19.29 12.68 -2.19
CA SER A 209 18.52 12.41 -0.96
C SER A 209 17.02 12.54 -1.23
N ILE A 210 16.23 11.62 -0.69
CA ILE A 210 14.76 11.73 -0.67
C ILE A 210 14.30 11.67 0.79
N PRO A 211 13.67 12.71 1.35
CA PRO A 211 13.47 14.04 0.77
C PRO A 211 14.80 14.80 0.58
N GLY A 212 14.77 15.88 -0.20
CA GLY A 212 15.90 16.80 -0.38
C GLY A 212 16.17 17.19 -1.83
N TYR A 213 15.84 16.34 -2.81
CA TYR A 213 16.00 16.67 -4.23
C TYR A 213 14.90 17.60 -4.78
N ILE A 214 13.83 17.78 -4.01
CA ILE A 214 12.71 18.68 -4.28
C ILE A 214 12.51 19.57 -3.06
N ASP A 215 12.31 20.87 -3.29
CA ASP A 215 11.80 21.82 -2.30
C ASP A 215 10.50 22.53 -2.74
N GLY A 216 10.03 22.25 -3.96
CA GLY A 216 8.81 22.83 -4.54
C GLY A 216 9.07 24.04 -5.41
N SER A 217 10.31 24.49 -5.59
CA SER A 217 10.68 25.57 -6.51
C SER A 217 10.95 25.09 -7.94
N GLU A 218 11.01 23.76 -8.16
CA GLU A 218 11.36 23.19 -9.45
C GLU A 218 10.33 23.55 -10.51
N VAL A 219 10.78 23.86 -11.72
CA VAL A 219 9.91 24.16 -12.85
C VAL A 219 8.93 23.01 -13.11
N GLY A 220 9.38 21.77 -13.00
CA GLY A 220 8.53 20.58 -13.18
C GLY A 220 7.41 20.45 -12.13
N ASN A 221 7.62 20.97 -10.92
CA ASN A 221 6.63 20.98 -9.84
C ASN A 221 5.63 22.13 -9.94
N ASN A 222 5.99 23.20 -10.65
CA ASN A 222 5.15 24.39 -10.85
C ASN A 222 4.60 24.48 -12.28
N TRP A 223 4.56 23.35 -12.99
CA TRP A 223 4.18 23.32 -14.39
C TRP A 223 2.67 23.51 -14.57
N ASN A 224 2.28 24.46 -15.43
CA ASN A 224 0.88 24.71 -15.73
C ASN A 224 0.40 23.78 -16.87
N LEU A 225 -0.42 22.79 -16.53
CA LEU A 225 -1.03 21.87 -17.50
C LEU A 225 -1.99 22.56 -18.48
N TYR A 226 -2.62 23.66 -18.04
CA TYR A 226 -3.76 24.28 -18.74
C TYR A 226 -3.36 25.51 -19.56
N ASP A 227 -2.22 26.12 -19.25
CA ASP A 227 -1.66 27.25 -19.99
C ASP A 227 -0.19 27.04 -20.32
N LYS A 228 0.06 26.45 -21.49
CA LYS A 228 1.41 26.19 -22.01
C LYS A 228 2.25 27.48 -22.14
N LYS A 229 1.63 28.64 -22.40
CA LYS A 229 2.37 29.91 -22.61
C LYS A 229 2.95 30.45 -21.31
N SER A 230 2.43 30.01 -20.17
CA SER A 230 2.94 30.39 -18.85
C SER A 230 4.19 29.59 -18.43
N ASN A 231 4.48 28.48 -19.12
CA ASN A 231 5.65 27.66 -18.82
C ASN A 231 6.92 28.24 -19.48
N PRO A 232 8.09 28.09 -18.85
CA PRO A 232 9.35 28.68 -19.35
C PRO A 232 9.93 27.95 -20.57
N SER A 233 9.41 26.77 -20.92
CA SER A 233 9.84 25.97 -22.06
C SER A 233 8.68 25.13 -22.62
N ASP A 234 8.82 24.64 -23.85
CA ASP A 234 7.90 23.65 -24.43
C ASP A 234 8.20 22.22 -23.95
N ALA A 235 9.45 21.96 -23.56
CA ALA A 235 9.86 20.70 -22.97
C ALA A 235 9.57 20.70 -21.46
N TYR A 236 8.88 19.68 -20.97
CA TYR A 236 8.63 19.48 -19.55
C TYR A 236 9.90 18.96 -18.85
N PRO A 237 10.44 19.66 -17.84
CA PRO A 237 11.58 19.17 -17.06
C PRO A 237 11.09 18.27 -15.92
N VAL A 238 11.26 16.94 -16.06
CA VAL A 238 10.95 15.99 -14.99
C VAL A 238 11.79 16.32 -13.74
N PRO A 239 11.20 16.48 -12.55
CA PRO A 239 11.94 16.75 -11.33
C PRO A 239 12.98 15.68 -10.98
N GLY A 240 14.06 16.09 -10.30
CA GLY A 240 15.11 15.21 -9.80
C GLY A 240 16.26 14.92 -10.76
N PRO A 241 17.12 13.94 -10.41
CA PRO A 241 18.33 13.65 -11.17
C PRO A 241 17.97 13.05 -12.54
N LYS A 242 18.93 13.07 -13.46
CA LYS A 242 18.81 12.33 -14.72
C LYS A 242 18.73 10.83 -14.45
N VAL A 243 18.14 10.09 -15.38
CA VAL A 243 18.17 8.62 -15.35
C VAL A 243 19.62 8.12 -15.40
N TYR A 244 19.94 7.17 -14.53
CA TYR A 244 21.20 6.45 -14.47
C TYR A 244 20.95 4.95 -14.50
N SER A 245 21.54 4.29 -15.48
CA SER A 245 21.45 2.85 -15.66
C SER A 245 22.85 2.24 -15.64
N PRO A 246 23.38 1.84 -14.47
CA PRO A 246 24.67 1.19 -14.42
C PRO A 246 24.61 -0.15 -15.18
N THR A 247 25.66 -0.44 -15.95
CA THR A 247 25.79 -1.70 -16.70
C THR A 247 26.91 -2.54 -16.11
N GLY A 248 26.71 -3.85 -16.04
CA GLY A 248 27.74 -4.77 -15.56
C GLY A 248 27.43 -6.21 -15.93
N THR A 249 28.44 -7.06 -15.83
CA THR A 249 28.29 -8.50 -16.06
C THR A 249 28.19 -9.22 -14.73
N SER A 250 27.18 -10.09 -14.61
CA SER A 250 27.04 -10.96 -13.44
C SER A 250 28.33 -11.74 -13.20
N SER A 251 28.83 -11.76 -11.97
CA SER A 251 30.08 -12.44 -11.63
C SER A 251 29.94 -13.96 -11.55
N GLY A 252 28.76 -14.51 -11.88
CA GLY A 252 28.47 -15.94 -11.75
C GLY A 252 28.45 -16.41 -10.30
N THR A 253 28.37 -15.48 -9.34
CA THR A 253 28.20 -15.78 -7.92
C THR A 253 26.88 -16.52 -7.74
N LYS A 254 26.92 -17.63 -7.00
CA LYS A 254 25.73 -18.43 -6.75
C LYS A 254 24.73 -17.59 -5.96
N ALA A 255 23.52 -17.44 -6.51
CA ALA A 255 22.39 -16.84 -5.81
C ALA A 255 22.18 -17.51 -4.44
N LEU A 256 21.83 -16.71 -3.44
CA LEU A 256 21.40 -17.25 -2.15
C LEU A 256 20.16 -18.11 -2.34
N ALA A 257 20.05 -19.19 -1.57
CA ALA A 257 18.76 -19.88 -1.49
C ALA A 257 17.75 -18.94 -0.83
N ALA A 258 16.47 -19.05 -1.20
CA ALA A 258 15.42 -18.22 -0.62
C ALA A 258 15.41 -18.29 0.93
N ALA A 259 15.70 -19.46 1.51
CA ALA A 259 15.79 -19.64 2.96
C ALA A 259 16.90 -18.80 3.65
N ASP A 260 17.93 -18.41 2.90
CA ASP A 260 19.06 -17.62 3.39
C ASP A 260 18.82 -16.10 3.22
N ILE A 261 17.78 -15.72 2.48
CA ILE A 261 17.37 -14.32 2.30
C ILE A 261 16.50 -13.92 3.50
N LYS A 262 16.98 -12.95 4.29
CA LYS A 262 16.26 -12.42 5.45
C LYS A 262 14.97 -11.77 4.97
N GLY A 263 13.84 -12.31 5.42
CA GLY A 263 12.51 -11.86 5.01
C GLY A 263 11.98 -12.50 3.73
N ALA A 264 12.64 -13.51 3.16
CA ALA A 264 11.96 -14.31 2.16
C ALA A 264 10.68 -14.92 2.75
N VAL A 265 9.67 -15.11 1.90
CA VAL A 265 8.45 -15.81 2.29
C VAL A 265 8.84 -17.20 2.81
N PRO A 266 8.39 -17.62 4.01
CA PRO A 266 8.76 -18.90 4.58
C PRO A 266 8.38 -20.07 3.67
N ALA A 267 9.25 -21.07 3.55
CA ALA A 267 9.00 -22.25 2.71
C ALA A 267 7.81 -23.10 3.19
N ASN A 268 7.49 -23.04 4.48
CA ASN A 268 6.32 -23.70 5.06
C ASN A 268 5.05 -22.84 5.00
N CYS A 269 5.04 -21.78 4.19
CA CYS A 269 3.86 -20.94 4.05
C CYS A 269 2.75 -21.62 3.26
N LEU A 270 1.60 -21.81 3.90
CA LEU A 270 0.47 -22.50 3.28
C LEU A 270 -0.42 -21.55 2.47
N ILE A 271 -0.56 -20.32 2.95
CA ILE A 271 -1.30 -19.24 2.30
C ILE A 271 -0.78 -17.91 2.82
N LYS A 272 -0.80 -16.89 1.97
CA LYS A 272 -0.26 -15.56 2.28
C LYS A 272 -1.33 -14.49 2.14
N ASN A 273 -1.34 -13.52 3.04
CA ASN A 273 -2.06 -12.26 2.85
C ASN A 273 -1.06 -11.11 3.05
N ALA A 274 -0.68 -10.45 1.95
CA ALA A 274 0.38 -9.44 1.97
C ALA A 274 1.69 -9.93 2.59
N ASN A 275 2.03 -9.45 3.79
CA ASN A 275 3.26 -9.80 4.50
C ASN A 275 3.02 -10.71 5.72
N TRP A 276 1.85 -11.37 5.76
CA TRP A 276 1.50 -12.41 6.73
C TRP A 276 1.42 -13.78 6.05
N CYS A 277 1.72 -14.83 6.82
CA CYS A 277 1.67 -16.20 6.36
C CYS A 277 0.95 -17.11 7.36
N GLY A 278 0.05 -17.96 6.85
CA GLY A 278 -0.54 -19.06 7.60
C GLY A 278 0.40 -20.26 7.59
N VAL A 279 0.76 -20.75 8.78
CA VAL A 279 1.69 -21.88 8.96
C VAL A 279 0.96 -23.12 9.46
N PRO A 280 1.47 -24.33 9.17
CA PRO A 280 0.83 -25.58 9.61
C PRO A 280 0.51 -25.59 11.11
N LEU A 281 -0.63 -26.19 11.46
CA LEU A 281 -0.98 -26.47 12.85
C LEU A 281 -0.16 -27.65 13.38
N GLU A 282 0.04 -27.68 14.69
CA GLU A 282 0.74 -28.79 15.34
C GLU A 282 -0.11 -30.06 15.33
N SER A 283 0.54 -31.22 15.27
CA SER A 283 -0.15 -32.52 15.36
C SER A 283 -0.85 -32.69 16.71
N TYR A 284 -2.02 -33.33 16.72
CA TYR A 284 -2.76 -33.65 17.93
C TYR A 284 -3.39 -35.04 17.86
N SER A 285 -3.50 -35.69 19.02
CA SER A 285 -4.07 -37.04 19.19
C SER A 285 -5.04 -37.15 20.38
N SER A 286 -5.48 -36.01 20.92
CA SER A 286 -6.40 -35.92 22.05
C SER A 286 -7.46 -34.84 21.84
N GLU A 287 -8.60 -34.94 22.53
CA GLU A 287 -9.67 -33.95 22.49
C GLU A 287 -9.17 -32.55 22.86
N THR A 288 -8.44 -32.44 23.97
CA THR A 288 -7.83 -31.18 24.42
C THR A 288 -6.86 -30.63 23.37
N GLY A 289 -6.04 -31.48 22.76
CA GLY A 289 -5.11 -31.07 21.71
C GLY A 289 -5.83 -30.58 20.44
N CYS A 290 -6.92 -31.22 20.06
CA CYS A 290 -7.76 -30.82 18.92
C CYS A 290 -8.29 -29.39 19.10
N TRP A 291 -8.95 -29.12 20.23
CA TRP A 291 -9.50 -27.80 20.53
C TRP A 291 -8.42 -26.73 20.72
N ALA A 292 -7.26 -27.09 21.29
CA ALA A 292 -6.12 -26.17 21.35
C ALA A 292 -5.62 -25.76 19.95
N GLN A 293 -5.65 -26.67 18.96
CA GLN A 293 -5.28 -26.32 17.59
C GLN A 293 -6.37 -25.54 16.84
N VAL A 294 -7.64 -25.71 17.19
CA VAL A 294 -8.71 -24.81 16.72
C VAL A 294 -8.44 -23.38 17.18
N ASP A 295 -8.16 -23.19 18.47
CA ASP A 295 -7.84 -21.87 19.04
C ASP A 295 -6.57 -21.28 18.41
N ALA A 296 -5.52 -22.09 18.26
CA ALA A 296 -4.28 -21.67 17.61
C ALA A 296 -4.51 -21.24 16.15
N CYS A 297 -5.36 -21.95 15.41
CA CYS A 297 -5.70 -21.60 14.04
C CYS A 297 -6.40 -20.25 13.93
N TYR A 298 -7.43 -20.02 14.73
CA TYR A 298 -8.15 -18.74 14.72
C TYR A 298 -7.29 -17.59 15.24
N ALA A 299 -6.38 -17.85 16.19
CA ALA A 299 -5.39 -16.87 16.63
C ALA A 299 -4.39 -16.49 15.51
N GLN A 300 -4.00 -17.44 14.65
CA GLN A 300 -3.26 -17.12 13.43
C GLN A 300 -4.09 -16.25 12.48
N GLY A 301 -5.37 -16.59 12.29
CA GLY A 301 -6.30 -15.82 11.46
C GLY A 301 -6.51 -14.38 11.95
N GLU A 302 -6.66 -14.16 13.26
CA GLU A 302 -6.78 -12.82 13.86
C GLU A 302 -5.55 -11.96 13.53
N LYS A 303 -4.34 -12.51 13.66
CA LYS A 303 -3.10 -11.82 13.26
C LYS A 303 -3.06 -11.48 11.77
N CYS A 304 -3.68 -12.29 10.92
CA CYS A 304 -3.81 -11.98 9.50
C CYS A 304 -4.68 -10.74 9.29
N PHE A 305 -5.85 -10.68 9.93
CA PHE A 305 -6.75 -9.53 9.82
C PHE A 305 -6.16 -8.27 10.44
N ASP A 306 -5.46 -8.37 11.57
CA ASP A 306 -4.78 -7.23 12.20
C ASP A 306 -3.64 -6.67 11.33
N ALA A 307 -3.01 -7.53 10.52
CA ALA A 307 -1.94 -7.16 9.59
C ALA A 307 -2.45 -6.84 8.18
N ALA A 308 -3.76 -6.91 7.93
CA ALA A 308 -4.32 -6.74 6.61
C ALA A 308 -4.10 -5.30 6.10
N PRO A 309 -3.50 -5.13 4.92
CA PRO A 309 -3.32 -3.81 4.31
C PRO A 309 -4.62 -3.33 3.63
N PRO A 310 -4.63 -2.09 3.09
CA PRO A 310 -5.72 -1.56 2.29
C PRO A 310 -6.09 -2.41 1.06
N THR A 311 -5.18 -3.28 0.58
CA THR A 311 -5.47 -4.23 -0.51
C THR A 311 -6.34 -5.42 -0.07
N GLY A 312 -6.63 -5.54 1.23
CA GLY A 312 -7.65 -6.42 1.78
C GLY A 312 -7.13 -7.66 2.50
N ALA A 313 -8.08 -8.54 2.86
CA ALA A 313 -7.89 -9.68 3.75
C ALA A 313 -8.46 -10.99 3.18
N LYS A 314 -8.61 -11.10 1.85
CA LYS A 314 -9.24 -12.25 1.17
C LYS A 314 -8.60 -13.58 1.59
N ASN A 315 -7.28 -13.60 1.78
CA ASN A 315 -6.56 -14.81 2.20
C ASN A 315 -6.62 -15.08 3.70
N CYS A 316 -6.95 -14.08 4.52
CA CYS A 316 -7.32 -14.31 5.93
C CYS A 316 -8.67 -15.03 6.04
N GLU A 317 -9.63 -14.68 5.19
CA GLU A 317 -10.91 -15.38 5.10
C GLU A 317 -10.71 -16.83 4.63
N ALA A 318 -9.91 -17.02 3.58
CA ALA A 318 -9.55 -18.34 3.07
C ALA A 318 -8.85 -19.21 4.13
N TRP A 319 -7.99 -18.62 4.96
CA TRP A 319 -7.39 -19.31 6.10
C TRP A 319 -8.46 -19.80 7.09
N ASN A 320 -9.33 -18.90 7.54
CA ASN A 320 -10.38 -19.27 8.50
C ASN A 320 -11.33 -20.34 7.93
N SER A 321 -11.71 -20.24 6.66
CA SER A 321 -12.62 -21.21 6.04
C SER A 321 -11.96 -22.54 5.67
N GLY A 322 -10.74 -22.50 5.15
CA GLY A 322 -10.03 -23.65 4.60
C GLY A 322 -9.15 -24.40 5.59
N MET A 323 -8.74 -23.77 6.69
CA MET A 323 -7.97 -24.40 7.76
C MET A 323 -8.80 -24.52 9.04
N CYS A 324 -9.23 -23.39 9.61
CA CYS A 324 -9.76 -23.39 10.98
C CYS A 324 -11.11 -24.09 11.09
N LYS A 325 -12.04 -23.83 10.16
CA LYS A 325 -13.33 -24.54 10.11
C LYS A 325 -13.17 -26.05 9.82
N VAL A 326 -12.15 -26.44 9.07
CA VAL A 326 -11.89 -27.86 8.75
C VAL A 326 -11.43 -28.61 10.01
N VAL A 327 -10.49 -28.04 10.76
CA VAL A 327 -10.02 -28.59 12.04
C VAL A 327 -11.14 -28.59 13.08
N GLU A 328 -11.91 -27.51 13.15
CA GLU A 328 -13.07 -27.40 14.05
C GLU A 328 -14.12 -28.49 13.75
N ALA A 329 -14.43 -28.74 12.47
CA ALA A 329 -15.35 -29.78 12.07
C ALA A 329 -14.84 -31.19 12.46
N ALA A 330 -13.54 -31.45 12.32
CA ALA A 330 -12.92 -32.68 12.78
C ALA A 330 -13.10 -32.87 14.30
N CYS A 331 -12.79 -31.86 15.11
CA CYS A 331 -12.98 -31.92 16.56
C CYS A 331 -14.46 -32.13 16.95
N ARG A 332 -15.40 -31.43 16.30
CA ARG A 332 -16.85 -31.60 16.52
C ARG A 332 -17.35 -33.00 16.19
N SER A 333 -16.74 -33.65 15.20
CA SER A 333 -17.02 -35.04 14.81
C SER A 333 -16.37 -36.09 15.71
N LYS A 334 -15.68 -35.67 16.79
CA LYS A 334 -14.87 -36.50 17.68
C LYS A 334 -13.67 -37.18 17.00
N ASN A 335 -13.23 -36.65 15.85
CA ASN A 335 -11.96 -37.03 15.26
C ASN A 335 -10.84 -36.21 15.91
N PHE A 336 -10.20 -36.80 16.91
CA PHE A 336 -9.14 -36.14 17.69
C PHE A 336 -7.73 -36.51 17.25
N ASN A 337 -7.58 -37.07 16.04
CA ASN A 337 -6.27 -37.34 15.43
C ASN A 337 -6.10 -36.46 14.18
N GLY A 338 -5.19 -35.50 14.24
CA GLY A 338 -5.02 -34.49 13.19
C GLY A 338 -3.70 -33.72 13.26
N PRO A 339 -3.58 -32.60 12.53
CA PRO A 339 -4.65 -31.90 11.81
C PRO A 339 -5.14 -32.65 10.56
N PRO A 340 -6.44 -32.50 10.19
CA PRO A 340 -6.91 -32.90 8.87
C PRO A 340 -6.20 -32.11 7.77
N GLU A 341 -6.20 -32.65 6.55
CA GLU A 341 -5.66 -31.94 5.39
C GLU A 341 -6.42 -30.61 5.16
N PRO A 342 -5.70 -29.47 5.04
CA PRO A 342 -6.33 -28.18 4.84
C PRO A 342 -7.00 -28.07 3.47
N GLN A 343 -8.16 -27.41 3.41
CA GLN A 343 -8.87 -27.05 2.18
C GLN A 343 -8.60 -25.60 1.81
N LEU A 344 -7.32 -25.23 1.75
CA LEU A 344 -6.89 -23.87 1.43
C LEU A 344 -6.96 -23.63 -0.08
N LYS A 345 -7.56 -22.49 -0.46
CA LYS A 345 -7.53 -21.96 -1.80
C LYS A 345 -7.08 -20.51 -1.72
N GLU A 346 -5.85 -20.26 -2.16
CA GLU A 346 -5.33 -18.90 -2.25
C GLU A 346 -6.16 -18.09 -3.26
N VAL A 347 -6.56 -16.89 -2.83
CA VAL A 347 -7.26 -15.91 -3.63
C VAL A 347 -6.23 -14.88 -4.08
N THR A 348 -6.01 -14.83 -5.39
CA THR A 348 -5.15 -13.83 -6.03
C THR A 348 -5.99 -12.83 -6.80
N THR A 349 -5.51 -11.59 -6.87
CA THR A 349 -6.08 -10.58 -7.76
C THR A 349 -5.54 -10.85 -9.16
N PRO A 350 -6.40 -10.99 -10.20
CA PRO A 350 -5.93 -11.16 -11.57
C PRO A 350 -5.15 -9.92 -12.04
N VAL A 351 -4.17 -10.16 -12.91
CA VAL A 351 -3.45 -9.06 -13.58
C VAL A 351 -4.47 -8.24 -14.39
N PRO A 352 -4.50 -6.90 -14.28
CA PRO A 352 -5.55 -6.08 -14.89
C PRO A 352 -5.44 -5.96 -16.42
N GLY A 353 -4.40 -6.52 -17.03
CA GLY A 353 -4.16 -6.50 -18.48
C GLY A 353 -2.83 -7.16 -18.85
N ASP A 354 -2.40 -6.96 -20.09
CA ASP A 354 -1.09 -7.42 -20.56
C ASP A 354 0.02 -6.66 -19.84
N ILE A 355 1.00 -7.38 -19.28
CA ILE A 355 2.14 -6.75 -18.60
C ILE A 355 3.06 -6.09 -19.65
N PRO A 356 3.25 -4.76 -19.59
CA PRO A 356 4.03 -4.06 -20.60
C PRO A 356 5.49 -4.51 -20.62
N ALA A 357 6.17 -4.27 -21.75
CA ALA A 357 7.61 -4.41 -21.85
C ALA A 357 8.32 -3.46 -20.88
N ALA A 358 9.57 -3.75 -20.51
CA ALA A 358 10.36 -2.82 -19.72
C ALA A 358 10.62 -1.55 -20.54
N GLU A 359 10.28 -0.39 -19.99
CA GLU A 359 10.33 0.89 -20.72
C GLU A 359 11.72 1.53 -20.68
N ASN A 360 12.59 1.08 -19.78
CA ASN A 360 13.95 1.60 -19.63
C ASN A 360 15.01 0.89 -20.49
N LEU A 361 14.63 -0.05 -21.36
CA LEU A 361 15.57 -0.81 -22.22
C LEU A 361 16.39 0.09 -23.16
N GLY A 362 15.83 1.22 -23.60
CA GLY A 362 16.54 2.21 -24.42
C GLY A 362 17.69 2.92 -23.68
N PHE A 363 17.65 2.94 -22.35
CA PHE A 363 18.67 3.56 -21.50
C PHE A 363 19.73 2.56 -21.01
N ILE A 364 19.48 1.24 -21.15
CA ILE A 364 20.34 0.16 -20.63
C ILE A 364 21.49 -0.22 -21.59
N GLY A 365 21.47 0.27 -22.83
CA GLY A 365 22.41 -0.18 -23.87
C GLY A 365 22.08 -1.60 -24.34
N SER A 366 22.38 -1.91 -25.60
CA SER A 366 21.88 -3.06 -26.36
C SER A 366 22.34 -4.46 -25.91
N GLY A 367 22.28 -4.78 -24.61
CA GLY A 367 22.69 -6.06 -24.02
C GLY A 367 21.63 -6.79 -23.19
N ALA A 368 20.39 -6.27 -23.10
CA ALA A 368 19.31 -6.93 -22.37
C ALA A 368 18.77 -8.14 -23.16
N SER A 369 19.02 -9.34 -22.63
CA SER A 369 18.51 -10.60 -23.17
C SER A 369 17.00 -10.68 -22.94
N SER A 370 16.23 -10.69 -24.03
CA SER A 370 14.80 -10.95 -24.03
C SER A 370 14.52 -12.33 -23.41
N ASN A 371 14.16 -12.38 -22.13
CA ASN A 371 13.64 -13.60 -21.51
C ASN A 371 12.14 -13.70 -21.81
N ALA A 372 11.82 -13.99 -23.06
CA ALA A 372 10.46 -14.32 -23.50
C ALA A 372 10.23 -15.81 -23.28
N GLY A 373 9.30 -16.14 -22.38
CA GLY A 373 8.81 -17.51 -22.21
C GLY A 373 8.22 -18.04 -23.52
N SER A 374 8.64 -19.25 -23.90
CA SER A 374 8.24 -19.92 -25.14
C SER A 374 6.76 -20.28 -25.18
N GLY A 375 6.03 -19.73 -26.17
CA GLY A 375 4.78 -20.26 -26.70
C GLY A 375 4.94 -20.52 -28.19
N SER A 376 4.84 -21.79 -28.60
CA SER A 376 4.99 -22.23 -29.99
C SER A 376 3.86 -21.70 -30.90
N GLY A 377 4.23 -21.09 -32.03
CA GLY A 377 3.31 -20.74 -33.11
C GLY A 377 4.10 -20.34 -34.37
N SER A 378 4.18 -21.25 -35.33
CA SER A 378 4.87 -21.09 -36.61
C SER A 378 4.14 -20.12 -37.55
N GLY A 379 4.88 -19.24 -38.23
CA GLY A 379 4.35 -18.41 -39.33
C GLY A 379 5.26 -17.26 -39.72
N SER A 380 6.13 -17.47 -40.71
CA SER A 380 7.02 -16.48 -41.31
C SER A 380 6.29 -15.38 -42.08
N ALA A 381 6.75 -14.12 -41.96
CA ALA A 381 7.02 -13.21 -43.09
C ALA A 381 7.67 -11.90 -42.61
N ALA A 382 8.64 -11.43 -43.40
CA ALA A 382 9.58 -10.35 -43.11
C ALA A 382 9.07 -8.94 -43.50
N SER A 383 9.66 -7.90 -42.88
CA SER A 383 10.06 -6.59 -43.47
C SER A 383 10.73 -5.73 -42.38
N SER A 384 12.06 -5.65 -42.28
CA SER A 384 12.97 -4.64 -42.85
C SER A 384 12.71 -3.17 -42.46
N ALA A 385 13.50 -2.64 -41.51
CA ALA A 385 14.00 -1.26 -41.49
C ALA A 385 15.26 -1.15 -40.60
N SER A 386 16.32 -0.55 -41.17
CA SER A 386 17.67 -0.38 -40.62
C SER A 386 17.77 0.54 -39.39
N PRO A 387 18.78 0.36 -38.51
CA PRO A 387 19.12 1.34 -37.49
C PRO A 387 20.13 2.39 -38.00
N SER A 388 19.80 3.67 -37.82
CA SER A 388 20.72 4.79 -38.02
C SER A 388 21.67 4.91 -36.82
N LYS A 389 22.97 4.87 -37.12
CA LYS A 389 24.08 5.13 -36.20
C LYS A 389 24.03 6.56 -35.66
N VAL A 390 24.25 6.73 -34.36
CA VAL A 390 24.72 8.00 -33.79
C VAL A 390 26.12 7.80 -33.23
N VAL A 391 26.98 8.70 -33.68
CA VAL A 391 28.43 8.77 -33.46
C VAL A 391 28.70 9.37 -32.09
N ALA A 392 29.50 8.67 -31.28
CA ALA A 392 30.12 9.22 -30.09
C ALA A 392 31.35 10.05 -30.48
N THR A 393 31.39 11.32 -30.10
CA THR A 393 32.63 12.12 -30.08
C THR A 393 32.94 12.50 -28.65
N SER A 394 34.01 11.92 -28.14
CA SER A 394 34.72 12.27 -26.92
C SER A 394 35.48 13.59 -27.08
N ALA A 395 35.40 14.47 -26.10
CA ALA A 395 36.39 15.52 -25.88
C ALA A 395 36.62 15.71 -24.37
N ALA A 396 37.89 15.73 -23.98
CA ALA A 396 38.37 15.69 -22.61
C ALA A 396 38.46 17.07 -21.96
N ALA A 397 38.22 17.05 -20.64
CA ALA A 397 38.70 17.87 -19.52
C ALA A 397 39.30 19.27 -19.74
N ALA A 398 38.81 20.22 -18.92
CA ALA A 398 39.67 21.15 -18.18
C ALA A 398 39.00 21.54 -16.86
N ALA A 399 39.69 21.26 -15.75
CA ALA A 399 39.32 21.65 -14.39
C ALA A 399 39.75 23.10 -14.11
N SER A 400 38.90 23.86 -13.42
CA SER A 400 39.32 25.04 -12.66
C SER A 400 38.50 25.16 -11.40
N SER A 401 39.18 25.00 -10.27
CA SER A 401 38.73 25.21 -8.91
C SER A 401 38.57 26.70 -8.59
N VAL A 402 37.42 27.11 -8.07
CA VAL A 402 37.30 28.33 -7.27
C VAL A 402 36.43 28.01 -6.06
N ALA A 403 37.03 28.11 -4.88
CA ALA A 403 36.36 27.98 -3.59
C ALA A 403 35.48 29.22 -3.33
N ALA A 404 34.24 29.00 -2.88
CA ALA A 404 33.36 30.04 -2.35
C ALA A 404 33.03 29.71 -0.88
N ALA A 405 33.20 30.73 -0.03
CA ALA A 405 33.03 30.72 1.42
C ALA A 405 31.53 30.66 1.84
N PRO A 406 31.22 30.28 3.10
CA PRO A 406 29.86 29.95 3.52
C PRO A 406 29.02 31.21 3.79
N ILE A 407 27.78 31.23 3.30
CA ILE A 407 26.78 32.24 3.62
C ILE A 407 25.81 31.63 4.63
N ALA A 408 25.62 32.30 5.76
CA ALA A 408 24.71 31.89 6.82
C ALA A 408 23.23 31.94 6.36
N PRO A 409 22.37 31.02 6.83
CA PRO A 409 20.97 30.99 6.44
C PRO A 409 20.17 32.11 7.11
N THR A 410 19.39 32.83 6.30
CA THR A 410 18.30 33.70 6.75
C THR A 410 17.02 32.87 6.84
N PRO A 411 16.15 33.09 7.85
CA PRO A 411 14.92 32.31 8.00
C PRO A 411 13.83 32.83 7.04
N ILE A 412 13.19 31.91 6.31
CA ILE A 412 12.06 32.16 5.39
C ILE A 412 10.86 31.34 5.91
N PRO A 413 9.61 31.82 5.80
CA PRO A 413 8.54 31.47 6.73
C PRO A 413 7.88 30.12 6.43
N GLU A 414 7.45 29.50 7.52
CA GLU A 414 6.72 28.25 7.62
C GLU A 414 5.41 28.28 6.81
N TYR A 415 5.25 27.33 5.88
CA TYR A 415 4.00 27.12 5.13
C TYR A 415 2.95 26.57 6.09
N ALA A 416 1.94 27.38 6.39
CA ALA A 416 0.85 27.02 7.28
C ALA A 416 -0.07 25.98 6.62
N ALA A 417 -0.07 24.76 7.16
CA ALA A 417 -1.18 23.84 7.04
C ALA A 417 -2.35 24.34 7.92
N GLU A 418 -3.57 24.32 7.40
CA GLU A 418 -4.77 24.60 8.20
C GLU A 418 -4.89 23.61 9.37
N LYS A 419 -5.07 24.15 10.58
CA LYS A 419 -5.40 23.40 11.79
C LYS A 419 -6.91 23.37 12.00
N PRO A 420 -7.51 22.27 12.49
CA PRO A 420 -8.94 22.22 12.76
C PRO A 420 -9.30 23.10 13.96
N THR A 421 -10.35 23.88 13.82
CA THR A 421 -10.96 24.71 14.88
C THR A 421 -11.55 23.85 15.99
N THR A 422 -10.94 23.92 17.17
CA THR A 422 -11.58 23.55 18.44
C THR A 422 -11.64 24.80 19.32
N SER A 423 -12.84 25.37 19.46
CA SER A 423 -13.12 26.45 20.42
C SER A 423 -13.17 25.87 21.82
N ALA A 424 -12.27 26.32 22.70
CA ALA A 424 -12.42 26.20 24.14
C ALA A 424 -12.10 27.57 24.76
N ALA A 425 -13.14 28.23 25.27
CA ALA A 425 -12.99 29.35 26.18
C ALA A 425 -13.56 28.90 27.54
N ALA A 426 -12.72 28.98 28.57
CA ALA A 426 -13.13 28.90 29.96
C ALA A 426 -12.83 30.27 30.59
N SER A 427 -13.83 30.92 31.20
CA SER A 427 -13.67 31.42 32.57
C SER A 427 -14.97 31.92 33.20
N SER A 428 -14.99 31.72 34.51
CA SER A 428 -15.71 32.43 35.58
C SER A 428 -17.05 31.88 36.09
N ALA A 429 -17.07 31.77 37.42
CA ALA A 429 -18.09 31.24 38.29
C ALA A 429 -18.92 32.37 38.92
N ALA A 430 -20.22 32.14 39.16
CA ALA A 430 -20.85 32.23 40.49
C ALA A 430 -22.37 31.97 40.45
N ALA A 431 -22.82 31.30 41.50
CA ALA A 431 -24.14 30.74 41.85
C ALA A 431 -25.39 31.62 41.70
N VAL A 432 -26.55 31.00 41.39
CA VAL A 432 -27.84 31.04 42.16
C VAL A 432 -28.68 29.78 41.84
N LYS A 433 -29.37 29.22 42.85
CA LYS A 433 -30.32 28.07 42.87
C LYS A 433 -31.71 28.59 43.37
N PRO A 434 -32.84 27.85 43.44
CA PRO A 434 -33.51 26.83 42.59
C PRO A 434 -34.90 27.31 42.06
N SER A 435 -35.51 26.62 41.09
CA SER A 435 -36.92 26.15 41.19
C SER A 435 -37.31 25.24 40.00
N ALA A 436 -38.26 24.34 40.25
CA ALA A 436 -38.62 23.18 39.45
C ALA A 436 -39.87 23.38 38.56
N ALA A 437 -39.95 22.62 37.46
CA ALA A 437 -41.13 21.91 36.91
C ALA A 437 -40.78 21.40 35.49
N SER A 438 -40.54 20.10 35.31
CA SER A 438 -41.53 19.08 34.93
C SER A 438 -41.86 19.06 33.43
N SER A 439 -41.22 18.13 32.71
CA SER A 439 -41.86 17.34 31.64
C SER A 439 -41.15 15.98 31.59
N ALA A 440 -41.93 14.93 31.75
CA ALA A 440 -41.47 13.55 31.87
C ALA A 440 -40.84 13.02 30.56
N PRO A 441 -39.87 12.08 30.62
CA PRO A 441 -39.47 11.29 29.46
C PRO A 441 -40.59 10.33 29.07
N ALA A 442 -40.77 10.13 27.76
CA ALA A 442 -41.64 9.10 27.22
C ALA A 442 -41.23 7.72 27.76
N ALA A 443 -42.23 6.94 28.19
CA ALA A 443 -42.04 5.59 28.70
C ALA A 443 -41.56 4.63 27.59
N PRO A 444 -40.65 3.68 27.90
CA PRO A 444 -40.24 2.63 26.98
C PRO A 444 -41.30 1.52 26.88
N SER A 445 -41.55 1.04 25.66
CA SER A 445 -42.25 -0.23 25.42
C SER A 445 -41.29 -1.43 25.60
N PRO A 446 -41.81 -2.64 25.94
CA PRO A 446 -41.18 -3.50 26.93
C PRO A 446 -40.28 -4.59 26.34
N THR A 447 -39.07 -4.73 26.89
CA THR A 447 -38.38 -6.02 27.02
C THR A 447 -38.57 -6.48 28.45
N GLY A 448 -39.25 -7.60 28.65
CA GLY A 448 -39.70 -8.04 29.98
C GLY A 448 -38.58 -8.22 31.00
N GLY A 449 -38.68 -7.55 32.15
CA GLY A 449 -38.16 -8.00 33.45
C GLY A 449 -36.64 -8.07 33.70
N LEU A 450 -35.78 -7.81 32.71
CA LEU A 450 -34.31 -7.94 32.88
C LEU A 450 -33.68 -6.69 33.51
N LYS A 451 -32.73 -6.89 34.42
CA LYS A 451 -31.96 -5.80 35.06
C LYS A 451 -30.70 -5.49 34.24
N VAL A 452 -30.28 -4.22 34.17
CA VAL A 452 -29.01 -3.86 33.51
C VAL A 452 -27.84 -4.45 34.29
N SER A 453 -26.91 -5.10 33.58
CA SER A 453 -25.73 -5.74 34.16
C SER A 453 -24.78 -4.72 34.79
N THR A 454 -24.47 -4.91 36.07
CA THR A 454 -23.49 -4.11 36.83
C THR A 454 -22.16 -4.82 37.07
N ASP A 455 -22.07 -6.10 36.71
CA ASP A 455 -20.88 -6.95 36.93
C ASP A 455 -20.33 -7.56 35.62
N GLY A 456 -20.91 -7.20 34.48
CA GLY A 456 -20.53 -7.69 33.16
C GLY A 456 -21.06 -9.07 32.81
N THR A 457 -21.98 -9.65 33.61
CA THR A 457 -22.67 -10.91 33.30
C THR A 457 -24.06 -10.68 32.69
N CYS A 458 -24.53 -11.62 31.86
CA CYS A 458 -25.83 -11.56 31.19
C CYS A 458 -26.38 -12.95 30.86
N GLY A 459 -27.69 -13.05 30.59
CA GLY A 459 -28.35 -14.30 30.22
C GLY A 459 -29.48 -14.72 31.15
N GLY A 460 -30.23 -15.76 30.77
CA GLY A 460 -31.43 -16.21 31.48
C GLY A 460 -31.19 -16.73 32.89
N SER A 461 -29.97 -17.20 33.17
CA SER A 461 -29.54 -17.65 34.51
C SER A 461 -29.22 -16.51 35.47
N THR A 462 -28.85 -15.34 34.95
CA THR A 462 -28.52 -14.15 35.77
C THR A 462 -29.66 -13.14 35.82
N GLY A 463 -30.57 -13.18 34.84
CA GLY A 463 -31.64 -12.20 34.69
C GLY A 463 -31.14 -10.80 34.29
N PHE A 464 -29.90 -10.71 33.81
CA PHE A 464 -29.26 -9.46 33.41
C PHE A 464 -29.25 -9.24 31.89
N THR A 465 -29.43 -7.98 31.48
CA THR A 465 -29.21 -7.48 30.12
C THR A 465 -27.95 -6.61 30.05
N CYS A 466 -27.25 -6.69 28.92
CA CYS A 466 -26.11 -5.83 28.61
C CYS A 466 -26.52 -4.47 28.03
N GLU A 467 -27.75 -4.32 27.57
CA GLU A 467 -28.24 -3.06 27.00
C GLU A 467 -28.23 -1.96 28.07
N GLY A 468 -27.43 -0.91 27.86
CA GLY A 468 -27.19 0.17 28.83
C GLY A 468 -26.07 -0.09 29.84
N SER A 469 -25.37 -1.23 29.78
CA SER A 469 -24.25 -1.56 30.66
C SER A 469 -22.94 -0.89 30.23
N GLU A 470 -22.09 -0.51 31.18
CA GLU A 470 -20.77 0.10 30.93
C GLU A 470 -19.81 -0.85 30.20
N PHE A 471 -19.96 -2.16 30.45
CA PHE A 471 -19.17 -3.24 29.83
C PHE A 471 -19.47 -3.43 28.34
N GLY A 472 -20.61 -2.91 27.87
CA GLY A 472 -21.04 -2.96 26.47
C GLY A 472 -22.41 -3.55 26.27
N PRO A 473 -23.08 -3.24 25.14
CA PRO A 473 -24.47 -3.57 24.94
C PRO A 473 -24.73 -5.01 24.50
N CYS A 474 -23.71 -5.76 24.09
CA CYS A 474 -23.85 -7.09 23.52
C CYS A 474 -23.66 -8.17 24.59
N CYS A 475 -24.54 -9.19 24.60
CA CYS A 475 -24.42 -10.35 25.49
C CYS A 475 -23.89 -11.56 24.71
N SER A 476 -22.69 -12.05 25.04
CA SER A 476 -22.08 -13.21 24.38
C SER A 476 -22.79 -14.53 24.70
N SER A 477 -22.53 -15.58 23.92
CA SER A 477 -22.95 -16.96 24.21
C SER A 477 -22.43 -17.50 25.55
N SER A 478 -21.30 -16.95 26.02
CA SER A 478 -20.70 -17.25 27.33
C SER A 478 -21.27 -16.43 28.50
N GLY A 479 -22.31 -15.61 28.25
CA GLY A 479 -22.99 -14.84 29.29
C GLY A 479 -22.21 -13.62 29.79
N LYS A 480 -21.44 -12.97 28.90
CA LYS A 480 -20.63 -11.78 29.22
C LYS A 480 -20.98 -10.58 28.35
N CYS A 481 -21.00 -9.40 28.95
CA CYS A 481 -21.22 -8.14 28.26
C CYS A 481 -19.97 -7.65 27.51
N GLY A 482 -20.16 -7.08 26.32
CA GLY A 482 -19.06 -6.55 25.52
C GLY A 482 -19.48 -5.61 24.39
N LYS A 483 -18.47 -4.99 23.75
CA LYS A 483 -18.62 -4.06 22.60
C LYS A 483 -17.95 -4.55 21.33
N LYS A 484 -17.17 -5.65 21.40
CA LYS A 484 -16.40 -6.20 20.28
C LYS A 484 -17.22 -7.24 19.52
N ILE A 485 -16.79 -7.53 18.30
CA ILE A 485 -17.47 -8.47 17.39
C ILE A 485 -17.67 -9.85 18.02
N VAL A 486 -16.73 -10.33 18.84
CA VAL A 486 -16.83 -11.62 19.52
C VAL A 486 -18.02 -11.70 20.49
N GLN A 487 -18.42 -10.60 21.12
CA GLN A 487 -19.63 -10.56 21.96
C GLN A 487 -20.89 -10.17 21.18
N CYS A 488 -20.77 -9.40 20.10
CA CYS A 488 -21.90 -8.86 19.34
C CYS A 488 -22.37 -9.75 18.17
N ALA A 489 -21.54 -10.67 17.67
CA ALA A 489 -21.86 -11.49 16.50
C ALA A 489 -21.93 -13.00 16.83
N CYS A 490 -20.86 -13.58 17.36
CA CYS A 490 -20.75 -15.02 17.55
C CYS A 490 -21.61 -15.52 18.73
N GLY A 491 -22.81 -16.00 18.45
CA GLY A 491 -23.72 -16.55 19.48
C GLY A 491 -24.27 -15.49 20.43
N CYS A 492 -24.35 -14.24 19.99
CA CYS A 492 -24.91 -13.15 20.78
C CYS A 492 -26.38 -13.44 21.14
N GLN A 493 -26.72 -13.29 22.42
CA GLN A 493 -28.03 -13.61 22.94
C GLN A 493 -28.97 -12.40 22.80
N THR A 494 -29.78 -12.38 21.74
CA THR A 494 -30.67 -11.26 21.40
C THR A 494 -31.73 -10.92 22.46
N ALA A 495 -32.00 -11.84 23.40
CA ALA A 495 -32.90 -11.61 24.53
C ALA A 495 -32.24 -10.81 25.68
N PHE A 496 -30.90 -10.76 25.73
CA PHE A 496 -30.12 -10.20 26.84
C PHE A 496 -29.11 -9.13 26.39
N GLY A 497 -29.12 -8.72 25.12
CA GLY A 497 -28.25 -7.67 24.59
C GLY A 497 -28.49 -7.34 23.12
N LEU A 498 -27.80 -6.30 22.63
CA LEU A 498 -27.86 -5.85 21.24
C LEU A 498 -26.87 -6.64 20.38
N CYS A 499 -27.38 -7.52 19.53
CA CYS A 499 -26.55 -8.26 18.57
C CYS A 499 -26.32 -7.47 17.28
N LEU A 500 -25.33 -7.89 16.48
CA LEU A 500 -24.67 -7.13 15.41
C LEU A 500 -25.63 -6.25 14.59
N ASP A 501 -26.74 -6.79 14.09
CA ASP A 501 -27.68 -6.04 13.24
C ASP A 501 -28.37 -4.87 13.98
N LYS A 502 -28.62 -5.01 15.29
CA LYS A 502 -29.16 -3.95 16.15
C LYS A 502 -28.08 -3.05 16.72
N TYR A 503 -26.91 -3.59 17.05
CA TYR A 503 -25.77 -2.82 17.55
C TYR A 503 -25.25 -1.82 16.51
N GLN A 504 -25.15 -2.23 15.24
CA GLN A 504 -24.74 -1.34 14.15
C GLN A 504 -25.78 -0.23 13.90
N LYS A 505 -27.09 -0.55 13.96
CA LYS A 505 -28.17 0.46 13.88
C LYS A 505 -28.11 1.49 15.00
N ASN A 506 -27.80 1.08 16.23
CA ASN A 506 -27.70 2.00 17.37
C ASN A 506 -26.40 2.83 17.38
N LYS A 507 -25.33 2.39 16.70
CA LYS A 507 -24.14 3.22 16.44
C LYS A 507 -24.33 4.26 15.34
N GLY A 508 -25.26 4.01 14.41
CA GLY A 508 -25.52 4.83 13.21
C GLY A 508 -26.74 5.76 13.30
N GLY A 509 -27.20 6.12 14.49
CA GLY A 509 -28.32 7.06 14.69
C GLY A 509 -27.99 8.53 14.36
N LYS A 510 -27.44 8.79 13.16
CA LYS A 510 -27.46 10.06 12.42
C LYS A 510 -27.38 9.72 10.93
N ASN A 511 -28.49 9.24 10.37
CA ASN A 511 -28.74 9.28 8.93
C ASN A 511 -29.59 10.51 8.63
#